data_AF-A0A4R4W947-F1
#
_entry.id   AF-A0A4R4W947-F1
#
_cell.length_a   1.000
_cell.length_b   1.000
_cell.length_c   1.000
_cell.angle_alpha   90.00
_cell.angle_beta   90.00
_cell.angle_gamma   90.00
#
_symmetry.space_group_name_H-M   'P 1'
#
loop_
_entity.id
_entity.type
_entity.pdbx_description
1 polymer ?
#
loop_
_entity_poly.entity_id
_entity_poly.type
_entity_poly.pdbx_seq_one_letter_code
_entity_poly.pdbx_strand_id
1 'polypeptide(L)' 'MPQPPPTEVRLDWSSRTSVSRTTLTTHMWTAPPLRRGSQIHDKAFDALRDLNVSLARFLPWYSHPRLA' A
#
# COMPACT_ATOMS: atom_id res chain seq x y z
N MET A 1 29.62 15.74 -6.34
CA MET A 1 28.69 16.88 -6.20
C MET A 1 28.45 17.10 -4.71
N PRO A 2 28.48 18.34 -4.19
CA PRO A 2 28.19 18.60 -2.78
C PRO A 2 26.71 18.31 -2.47
N GLN A 3 26.44 17.75 -1.29
CA GLN A 3 25.09 17.47 -0.81
C GLN A 3 24.40 18.79 -0.40
N PRO A 4 23.11 18.99 -0.74
CA PRO A 4 22.39 20.18 -0.29
C PRO A 4 22.30 20.23 1.24
N PRO A 5 22.26 21.45 1.81
CA PRO A 5 22.14 21.61 3.26
C PRO A 5 20.82 21.00 3.76
N PRO A 6 20.77 20.51 5.01
CA PRO A 6 19.55 19.97 5.60
C PRO A 6 18.43 21.02 5.62
N THR A 7 17.20 20.61 5.28
CA THR A 7 16.02 21.46 5.42
C THR A 7 15.44 21.34 6.82
N GLU A 8 15.34 22.46 7.54
CA GLU A 8 14.70 22.51 8.86
C GLU A 8 13.17 22.49 8.69
N VAL A 9 12.48 21.58 9.40
CA VAL A 9 11.02 21.49 9.42
C VAL A 9 10.54 21.90 10.82
N ARG A 10 9.78 22.99 10.91
CA ARG A 10 9.16 23.47 12.16
C ARG A 10 7.69 23.07 12.18
N LEU A 11 7.27 22.41 13.25
CA LEU A 11 5.90 21.93 13.45
C LEU A 11 5.38 22.45 14.79
N ASP A 12 4.15 22.96 14.79
CA ASP A 12 3.41 23.32 16.00
C ASP A 12 2.18 22.39 16.11
N TRP A 13 2.19 21.53 17.12
CA TRP A 13 1.11 20.58 17.38
C TRP A 13 -0.07 21.16 18.18
N SER A 14 0.08 22.38 18.72
CA SER A 14 -0.98 23.06 19.48
C SER A 14 -2.04 23.70 18.59
N SER A 15 -1.73 23.93 17.32
CA SER A 15 -2.61 24.58 16.35
C SER A 15 -3.01 23.62 15.22
N ARG A 16 -4.31 23.35 15.09
CA ARG A 16 -4.86 22.56 13.98
C ARG A 16 -5.21 23.47 12.81
N THR A 17 -4.47 23.36 11.71
CA THR A 17 -4.72 24.14 10.49
C THR A 17 -5.81 23.57 9.60
N SER A 18 -5.96 22.24 9.55
CA SER A 18 -6.99 21.57 8.75
C SER A 18 -7.23 20.12 9.21
N VAL A 19 -8.23 19.47 8.61
CA VAL A 19 -8.49 18.03 8.75
C VAL A 19 -8.18 17.37 7.41
N SER A 20 -7.18 16.49 7.38
CA SER A 20 -7.02 15.62 6.22
C SER A 20 -8.15 14.59 6.20
N ARG A 21 -8.99 14.63 5.16
CA ARG A 21 -10.02 13.62 4.89
C ARG A 21 -9.56 12.84 3.68
N THR A 22 -9.17 11.58 3.89
CA THR A 22 -8.65 10.73 2.82
C THR A 22 -9.21 9.32 2.98
N THR A 23 -9.61 8.73 1.86
CA THR A 23 -9.97 7.32 1.77
C THR A 23 -8.76 6.59 1.20
N LEU A 24 -8.08 5.80 2.03
CA LEU A 24 -6.91 5.07 1.59
C LEU A 24 -7.36 3.84 0.77
N THR A 25 -6.88 3.72 -0.46
CA THR A 25 -7.22 2.59 -1.34
C THR A 25 -5.97 1.96 -1.91
N THR A 26 -6.01 0.66 -2.21
CA THR A 26 -4.91 -0.04 -2.88
C THR A 26 -5.38 -1.19 -3.75
N HIS A 27 -4.53 -1.58 -4.69
CA HIS A 27 -4.72 -2.72 -5.56
C HIS A 27 -3.60 -3.74 -5.34
N MET A 28 -3.97 -5.01 -5.22
CA MET A 28 -3.00 -6.10 -5.16
C MET A 28 -3.24 -7.08 -6.29
N TRP A 29 -2.23 -7.24 -7.14
CA TRP A 29 -2.25 -8.22 -8.21
C TRP A 29 -1.87 -9.58 -7.66
N THR A 30 -2.79 -10.54 -7.65
CA THR A 30 -2.58 -11.87 -7.07
C THR A 30 -1.81 -12.78 -8.02
N ALA A 31 -0.57 -12.41 -8.31
CA ALA A 31 0.36 -13.13 -9.17
C ALA A 31 0.76 -14.50 -8.58
N PRO A 32 1.35 -15.43 -9.38
CA PRO A 32 1.82 -16.72 -8.88
C PRO A 32 2.69 -16.65 -7.62
N PRO A 33 3.60 -15.67 -7.46
CA PRO A 33 4.37 -15.51 -6.22
C PRO A 33 3.52 -15.16 -4.99
N LEU A 34 2.28 -14.69 -5.16
CA LEU A 34 1.32 -14.41 -4.08
C LEU A 34 0.28 -15.53 -3.91
N ARG A 35 0.53 -16.72 -4.46
CA ARG A 35 -0.30 -17.91 -4.18
C ARG A 35 0.05 -18.50 -2.82
N ARG A 36 -0.92 -19.13 -2.17
CA ARG A 36 -0.69 -19.88 -0.91
C ARG A 36 0.44 -20.88 -1.10
N GLY A 37 1.33 -20.96 -0.12
CA GLY A 37 2.52 -21.82 -0.16
C GLY A 37 3.77 -21.15 -0.75
N SER A 38 3.65 -19.99 -1.38
CA SER A 38 4.83 -19.17 -1.76
C SER A 38 5.44 -18.49 -0.53
N GLN A 39 6.77 -18.35 -0.52
CA GLN A 39 7.53 -17.76 0.58
C GLN A 39 7.10 -16.32 0.94
N ILE A 40 6.56 -15.58 -0.04
CA ILE A 40 6.15 -14.17 0.18
C ILE A 40 4.66 -14.01 0.49
N HIS A 41 3.86 -15.07 0.43
CA HIS A 41 2.40 -14.98 0.56
C HIS A 41 2.00 -14.28 1.85
N ASP A 42 2.33 -14.87 3.00
CA ASP A 42 1.83 -14.38 4.29
C ASP A 42 2.32 -12.95 4.56
N LYS A 43 3.61 -12.68 4.31
CA LYS A 43 4.18 -11.34 4.48
C LYS A 43 3.49 -10.27 3.63
N ALA A 44 3.10 -10.59 2.40
CA ALA A 44 2.42 -9.63 1.52
C ALA A 44 0.99 -9.34 1.99
N PHE A 45 0.26 -10.36 2.42
CA PHE A 45 -1.10 -10.19 2.96
C PHE A 45 -1.09 -9.56 4.37
N ASP A 46 -0.05 -9.81 5.17
CA ASP A 46 0.20 -9.11 6.44
C ASP A 46 0.42 -7.62 6.19
N ALA A 47 1.32 -7.26 5.26
CA ALA A 47 1.57 -5.87 4.90
C ALA A 47 0.31 -5.17 4.36
N LEU A 48 -0.50 -5.87 3.55
CA LEU A 48 -1.78 -5.33 3.06
C LEU A 48 -2.76 -5.01 4.22
N ARG A 49 -2.81 -5.87 5.24
CA ARG A 49 -3.62 -5.63 6.44
C ARG A 49 -3.06 -4.46 7.25
N ASP A 50 -1.74 -4.38 7.42
CA ASP A 50 -1.08 -3.35 8.22
C ASP A 50 -1.21 -1.96 7.60
N LEU A 51 -1.38 -1.87 6.27
CA LEU A 51 -1.75 -0.62 5.59
C LEU A 51 -3.11 -0.06 6.03
N ASN A 52 -3.99 -0.89 6.62
CA ASN A 52 -5.31 -0.49 7.12
C ASN A 52 -6.12 0.35 6.12
N VAL A 53 -6.13 -0.09 4.86
CA VAL A 53 -6.80 0.62 3.77
C VAL A 53 -8.32 0.56 3.93
N SER A 54 -9.01 1.61 3.51
CA SER A 54 -10.47 1.63 3.48
C SER A 54 -11.03 0.70 2.40
N LEU A 55 -10.32 0.56 1.27
CA LEU A 55 -10.71 -0.31 0.17
C LEU A 55 -9.48 -1.01 -0.42
N ALA A 56 -9.51 -2.34 -0.45
CA ALA A 56 -8.56 -3.17 -1.18
C ALA A 56 -9.27 -3.85 -2.34
N ARG A 57 -8.70 -3.80 -3.55
CA ARG A 57 -9.16 -4.61 -4.69
C ARG A 57 -8.08 -5.59 -5.12
N PHE A 58 -8.47 -6.85 -5.22
CA PHE A 58 -7.61 -7.93 -5.69
C PHE A 58 -7.80 -8.11 -7.19
N LEU A 59 -6.70 -7.98 -7.93
CA LEU A 59 -6.70 -8.14 -9.38
C LEU A 59 -6.27 -9.57 -9.73
N PRO A 60 -7.07 -10.32 -10.50
CA PRO A 60 -6.72 -11.68 -10.89
C PRO A 60 -5.47 -11.69 -11.76
N TRP A 61 -4.67 -12.77 -11.66
CA TRP A 61 -3.49 -12.96 -12.51
C TRP A 61 -3.86 -13.06 -13.99
N TYR A 62 -4.90 -13.84 -14.29
CA TYR A 62 -5.43 -13.95 -15.64
C TYR A 62 -6.49 -12.87 -15.84
N SER A 63 -6.24 -11.95 -16.77
CA SER A 63 -7.22 -10.94 -17.20
C SER A 63 -8.44 -11.54 -17.91
N HIS A 64 -8.33 -12.79 -18.37
CA HIS A 64 -9.40 -13.54 -19.02
C HIS A 64 -9.55 -14.93 -18.37
N PRO A 65 -10.77 -15.39 -18.09
CA PRO A 65 -10.98 -16.77 -17.64
C PRO A 65 -10.45 -17.74 -18.71
N ARG A 66 -9.75 -18.80 -18.29
CA ARG A 66 -9.49 -19.94 -19.17
C ARG A 66 -10.84 -20.58 -19.47
N LEU A 67 -11.31 -20.46 -20.71
CA LEU A 67 -12.40 -21.28 -21.21
C LEU A 67 -11.88 -22.71 -21.31
N ALA A 68 -12.49 -23.61 -20.54
CA ALA A 68 -12.19 -25.05 -20.51
C ALA A 68 -12.82 -25.75 -21.71
#